data_AF-A0A7Z7YK50-F1
#
_entry.id   AF-A0A7Z7YK50-F1
#
_cell.length_a   1.000
_cell.length_b   1.000
_cell.length_c   1.000
_cell.angle_alpha   90.00
_cell.angle_beta   90.00
_cell.angle_gamma   90.00
#
_symmetry.space_group_name_H-M   'P 1'
#
loop_
_entity.id
_entity.type
_entity.pdbx_description
1 polymer ?
#
loop_
_entity_poly.entity_id
_entity_poly.type
_entity_poly.pdbx_seq_one_letter_code
_entity_poly.pdbx_strand_id
1 'polypeptide(L)'
;MHSSGSGLHILCAYACRHGTCSMTPQQENALRSIARQANSEIKKARQQFPDKNVDDICRSVLKKHRETVTLMGFTPTHLSLAIGMLNGVFKER
;
A
#
# COMPACT_ATOMS: atom_id res chain seq x y z
N MET A 1 6.50 -31.30 16.34
CA MET A 1 5.76 -30.14 16.87
C MET A 1 6.72 -28.96 16.95
N HIS A 2 6.42 -27.84 16.26
CA HIS A 2 6.90 -26.45 16.45
C HIS A 2 8.42 -26.18 16.54
N SER A 3 9.04 -25.16 15.95
CA SER A 3 8.65 -23.93 15.20
C SER A 3 9.94 -23.41 14.53
N SER A 4 9.94 -23.17 13.22
CA SER A 4 9.67 -21.87 12.57
C SER A 4 10.76 -20.79 12.76
N GLY A 5 11.52 -20.55 11.69
CA GLY A 5 11.35 -19.30 10.95
C GLY A 5 12.14 -18.05 11.35
N SER A 6 13.30 -18.15 12.01
CA SER A 6 14.06 -16.96 12.45
C SER A 6 15.25 -16.57 11.56
N GLY A 7 15.58 -17.34 10.52
CA GLY A 7 16.72 -17.05 9.64
C GLY A 7 16.47 -16.02 8.53
N LEU A 8 15.23 -15.88 8.06
CA LEU A 8 14.91 -15.04 6.90
C LEU A 8 14.76 -13.55 7.25
N HIS A 9 14.48 -13.24 8.53
CA HIS A 9 14.24 -11.87 8.97
C HIS A 9 15.53 -11.05 9.10
N ILE A 10 16.66 -11.69 9.44
CA ILE A 10 17.94 -10.98 9.63
C ILE A 10 18.66 -10.72 8.30
N LEU A 11 18.47 -11.58 7.29
CA LEU A 11 19.00 -11.33 5.94
C LEU A 11 18.27 -10.20 5.23
N CYS A 12 16.97 -10.01 5.50
CA CYS A 12 16.20 -8.90 4.93
C CYS A 12 16.63 -7.53 5.50
N ALA A 13 17.06 -7.47 6.76
CA ALA A 13 17.53 -6.23 7.39
C ALA A 13 18.90 -5.75 6.88
N TYR A 14 19.79 -6.67 6.46
CA TYR A 14 21.13 -6.31 5.98
C TYR A 14 21.16 -5.79 4.52
N ALA A 15 20.18 -6.15 3.70
CA ALA A 15 20.08 -5.67 2.32
C ALA A 15 19.65 -4.18 2.22
N CYS A 16 19.10 -3.60 3.29
CA CYS A 16 18.60 -2.22 3.30
C CYS A 16 19.69 -1.13 3.42
N ARG A 17 20.97 -1.49 3.61
CA ARG A 17 22.05 -0.50 3.85
C ARG A 17 22.75 0.01 2.59
N HIS A 18 22.58 -0.65 1.44
CA HIS A 18 23.23 -0.24 0.19
C HIS A 18 22.22 -0.19 -0.96
N GLY A 19 21.60 0.99 -1.13
CA GLY A 19 21.08 1.52 -2.40
C GLY A 19 20.32 0.56 -3.32
N THR A 20 19.00 0.69 -3.34
CA THR A 20 18.01 0.04 -4.23
C THR A 20 17.68 -1.41 -3.91
N CYS A 21 16.91 -1.63 -2.83
CA CYS A 21 16.04 -2.80 -2.72
C CYS A 21 14.97 -2.68 -3.80
N SER A 22 15.16 -3.32 -4.96
CA SER A 22 14.10 -3.51 -5.94
C SER A 22 12.93 -4.20 -5.24
N MET A 23 11.75 -3.58 -5.25
CA MET A 23 10.55 -4.20 -4.69
C MET A 23 10.36 -5.59 -5.31
N THR A 24 10.17 -6.60 -4.47
CA THR A 24 9.92 -7.95 -4.98
C THR A 24 8.55 -8.00 -5.66
N PRO A 25 8.34 -8.83 -6.67
CA PRO A 25 7.02 -8.98 -7.32
C PRO A 25 5.90 -9.30 -6.33
N GLN A 26 6.21 -10.03 -5.26
CA GLN A 26 5.29 -10.37 -4.17
C GLN A 26 4.90 -9.12 -3.36
N GLN A 27 5.88 -8.27 -3.04
CA GLN A 27 5.65 -6.99 -2.38
C GLN A 27 4.83 -6.04 -3.27
N GLU A 28 5.17 -5.91 -4.55
CA GLU A 28 4.40 -5.09 -5.49
C GLU A 28 2.96 -5.56 -5.63
N ASN A 29 2.74 -6.88 -5.71
CA ASN A 29 1.41 -7.46 -5.78
C ASN A 29 0.62 -7.21 -4.48
N ALA A 30 1.26 -7.33 -3.32
CA ALA A 30 0.65 -7.02 -2.03
C ALA A 30 0.23 -5.54 -1.95
N LEU A 31 1.11 -4.62 -2.36
CA LEU A 31 0.82 -3.18 -2.42
C LEU A 31 -0.34 -2.88 -3.39
N ARG A 32 -0.34 -3.49 -4.58
CA ARG A 32 -1.43 -3.36 -5.57
C ARG A 32 -2.75 -3.90 -5.03
N SER A 33 -2.74 -4.98 -4.26
CA SER A 33 -3.94 -5.53 -3.62
C SER A 33 -4.54 -4.55 -2.61
N ILE A 34 -3.72 -3.98 -1.73
CA ILE A 34 -4.16 -2.97 -0.76
C ILE A 34 -4.65 -1.70 -1.47
N ALA A 35 -3.94 -1.26 -2.52
CA ALA A 35 -4.36 -0.11 -3.31
C ALA A 35 -5.73 -0.33 -3.96
N ARG A 36 -6.01 -1.53 -4.49
CA ARG A 36 -7.34 -1.88 -5.02
C ARG A 36 -8.41 -1.86 -3.93
N GLN A 37 -8.11 -2.40 -2.76
CA GLN A 37 -9.04 -2.41 -1.63
C GLN A 37 -9.40 -0.98 -1.19
N ALA A 38 -8.38 -0.15 -0.95
CA ALA A 38 -8.55 1.26 -0.60
C ALA A 38 -9.35 2.02 -1.68
N ASN A 39 -9.04 1.79 -2.97
CA ASN A 39 -9.75 2.45 -4.07
C ASN A 39 -11.22 2.03 -4.16
N SER A 40 -11.53 0.74 -3.92
CA SER A 40 -12.89 0.23 -3.86
C SER A 40 -13.68 0.86 -2.70
N GLU A 41 -13.07 0.95 -1.52
CA GLU A 41 -13.67 1.63 -0.36
C GLU A 41 -13.92 3.11 -0.61
N ILE A 42 -12.99 3.83 -1.26
CA ILE A 42 -13.20 5.24 -1.64
C ILE A 42 -14.38 5.35 -2.61
N LYS A 43 -14.44 4.52 -3.66
CA LYS A 43 -15.54 4.53 -4.63
C LYS A 43 -16.88 4.24 -3.96
N LYS A 44 -16.93 3.25 -3.06
CA LYS A 44 -18.14 2.90 -2.30
C LYS A 44 -18.56 4.04 -1.37
N ALA A 45 -17.63 4.65 -0.64
CA ALA A 45 -17.92 5.78 0.25
C ALA A 45 -18.40 7.01 -0.52
N ARG A 46 -17.87 7.28 -1.72
CA ARG A 46 -18.36 8.34 -2.61
C ARG A 46 -19.77 8.08 -3.12
N GLN A 47 -20.10 6.82 -3.43
CA GLN A 47 -21.47 6.46 -3.83
C GLN A 47 -22.44 6.59 -2.66
N GLN A 48 -22.00 6.24 -1.44
CA GLN A 48 -22.83 6.33 -0.24
C GLN A 48 -23.02 7.77 0.24
N PHE A 49 -22.03 8.63 0.04
CA PHE A 49 -22.02 10.04 0.48
C PHE A 49 -21.60 10.96 -0.68
N PRO A 50 -22.48 11.17 -1.69
CA PRO A 50 -22.14 11.96 -2.87
C PRO A 50 -21.82 13.43 -2.57
N ASP A 51 -22.46 14.00 -1.54
CA ASP A 51 -22.27 15.40 -1.12
C ASP A 51 -21.03 15.62 -0.24
N LYS A 52 -20.39 14.54 0.23
CA LYS A 52 -19.23 14.64 1.12
C LYS A 52 -17.97 14.92 0.31
N ASN A 53 -17.11 15.78 0.86
CA ASN A 53 -15.85 16.13 0.24
C ASN A 53 -14.98 14.88 -0.01
N VAL A 54 -14.41 14.79 -1.21
CA VAL A 54 -13.62 13.64 -1.66
C VAL A 54 -12.31 13.52 -0.87
N ASP A 55 -11.67 14.63 -0.47
CA ASP A 55 -10.46 14.60 0.36
C ASP A 55 -10.74 13.98 1.72
N ASP A 56 -11.86 14.35 2.37
CA ASP A 56 -12.26 13.77 3.65
C ASP A 56 -12.50 12.26 3.55
N ILE A 57 -13.17 11.82 2.47
CA ILE A 57 -13.37 10.40 2.18
C ILE A 57 -12.02 9.69 1.99
N CYS A 58 -11.17 10.21 1.10
CA CYS A 58 -9.85 9.66 0.82
C CYS A 58 -8.98 9.59 2.07
N ARG A 59 -8.91 10.68 2.85
CA ARG A 59 -8.13 10.75 4.09
C ARG A 59 -8.59 9.71 5.09
N SER A 60 -9.90 9.55 5.28
CA SER A 60 -10.48 8.56 6.18
C SER A 60 -10.16 7.12 5.76
N VAL A 61 -10.28 6.80 4.47
CA VAL A 61 -9.99 5.45 3.97
C VAL A 61 -8.49 5.17 4.00
N LEU A 62 -7.67 6.10 3.48
CA LEU A 62 -6.21 5.95 3.44
C LEU A 62 -5.61 5.83 4.84
N LYS A 63 -6.17 6.51 5.86
CA LYS A 63 -5.72 6.38 7.25
C LYS A 63 -5.74 4.94 7.74
N LYS A 64 -6.75 4.14 7.35
CA LYS A 64 -6.86 2.72 7.74
C LYS A 64 -5.77 1.87 7.10
N HIS A 65 -5.47 2.12 5.83
CA HIS A 65 -4.53 1.33 5.04
C HIS A 65 -3.05 1.72 5.26
N ARG A 66 -2.79 2.91 5.81
CA ARG A 66 -1.44 3.42 6.12
C ARG A 66 -0.66 2.54 7.09
N GLU A 67 -1.31 2.03 8.13
CA GLU A 67 -0.65 1.18 9.12
C GLU A 67 -0.20 -0.14 8.48
N THR A 68 -1.08 -0.79 7.71
CA THR A 68 -0.79 -2.03 6.99
C THR A 68 0.38 -1.89 6.02
N VAL A 69 0.43 -0.82 5.21
CA VAL A 69 1.54 -0.63 4.27
C VAL A 69 2.85 -0.32 4.99
N THR A 70 2.80 0.37 6.13
CA THR A 70 3.98 0.66 6.96
C THR A 70 4.56 -0.62 7.56
N LEU A 71 3.71 -1.53 8.06
CA LEU A 71 4.14 -2.83 8.59
C LEU A 71 4.82 -3.72 7.54
N MET A 72 4.47 -3.56 6.27
CA MET A 72 5.09 -4.27 5.15
C MET A 72 6.37 -3.59 4.62
N GLY A 73 6.81 -2.50 5.24
CA GLY A 73 8.01 -1.76 4.84
C GLY A 73 7.79 -0.74 3.72
N PHE A 74 6.53 -0.43 3.37
CA PHE A 74 6.21 0.62 2.40
C PHE A 74 5.94 1.95 3.09
N THR A 75 6.15 3.03 2.35
CA THR A 75 5.70 4.36 2.78
C THR A 75 4.26 4.62 2.36
N PRO A 76 3.51 5.50 3.07
CA PRO A 76 2.20 5.97 2.64
C PRO A 76 2.17 6.50 1.20
N THR A 77 3.29 7.07 0.73
CA THR A 77 3.45 7.56 -0.64
C THR A 77 3.34 6.44 -1.68
N HIS A 78 3.88 5.24 -1.40
CA HIS A 78 3.74 4.09 -2.29
C HIS A 78 2.28 3.70 -2.50
N LEU A 79 1.47 3.77 -1.43
CA LEU A 79 0.04 3.49 -1.51
C LEU A 79 -0.69 4.55 -2.34
N SER A 80 -0.43 5.84 -2.10
CA SER A 80 -1.03 6.93 -2.87
C SER A 80 -0.64 6.86 -4.36
N LEU A 81 0.61 6.52 -4.66
CA LEU A 81 1.08 6.32 -6.02
C LEU A 81 0.36 5.14 -6.69
N ALA A 82 0.31 3.98 -6.02
CA ALA A 82 -0.37 2.80 -6.54
C ALA A 82 -1.85 3.05 -6.83
N ILE A 83 -2.56 3.79 -5.96
CA ILE A 83 -3.96 4.18 -6.18
C ILE A 83 -4.08 5.13 -7.37
N GLY A 84 -3.17 6.11 -7.49
CA GLY A 84 -3.19 7.04 -8.61
C GLY A 84 -2.87 6.36 -9.95
N MET A 85 -1.97 5.37 -9.97
CA MET A 85 -1.74 4.51 -11.14
C MET A 85 -2.99 3.68 -11.49
N LEU A 86 -3.66 3.07 -10.48
CA LEU A 86 -4.91 2.32 -10.69
C LEU A 86 -6.04 3.18 -11.26
N ASN A 87 -6.10 4.45 -10.89
CA ASN A 87 -7.10 5.39 -11.40
C ASN A 87 -6.66 6.10 -12.69
N GLY A 88 -5.47 5.81 -13.22
CA GLY A 88 -4.92 6.45 -14.41
C GLY A 88 -4.53 7.93 -14.21
N VAL A 89 -4.47 8.41 -12.97
CA VAL A 89 -4.00 9.77 -12.61
C VAL A 89 -2.49 9.88 -12.82
N PHE A 90 -1.78 8.79 -12.55
CA PHE A 90 -0.35 8.66 -12.86
C PHE A 90 -0.17 7.62 -13.97
N LYS A 91 0.83 7.84 -14.83
CA LYS A 91 1.24 6.89 -15.87
C LYS A 91 2.49 6.14 -15.41
N GLU A 92 2.51 4.83 -15.59
CA GLU A 92 3.72 4.01 -15.44
C GLU A 92 4.72 4.51 -16.50
N ARG A 93 5.91 4.92 -16.07
CA ARG A 93 6.89 5.62 -16.90
C ARG A 93 7.86 4.65 -17.54
#